data_AF-A0A3D4V3T2-F1
#
_entry.id   AF-A0A3D4V3T2-F1
#
_cell.length_a   1.000
_cell.length_b   1.000
_cell.length_c   1.000
_cell.angle_alpha   90.00
_cell.angle_beta   90.00
_cell.angle_gamma   90.00
#
_symmetry.space_group_name_H-M   'P 1'
#
loop_
_entity.id
_entity.type
_entity.pdbx_description
1 polymer ?
#
loop_
_entity_poly.entity_id
_entity_poly.type
_entity_poly.pdbx_seq_one_letter_code
_entity_poly.pdbx_strand_id
1 'polypeptide(L)' 'HRVIGSDNKLVGYAGGMERKEWLLKHEGALLL' A
#
# COMPACT_ATOMS: atom_id res chain seq x y z
N HIS A 1 -4.93 -3.58 1.02
CA HIS A 1 -3.79 -2.69 0.73
C HIS A 1 -4.19 -1.39 0.04
N ARG A 2 -5.24 -1.35 -0.81
CA ARG A 2 -5.71 -0.12 -1.49
C ARG A 2 -6.33 0.98 -0.61
N VAL A 3 -6.64 0.71 0.66
CA VAL A 3 -7.03 1.78 1.61
C VAL A 3 -5.77 2.53 2.03
N ILE A 4 -5.75 3.85 1.83
CA ILE A 4 -4.62 4.74 2.08
C ILE A 4 -5.01 5.77 3.15
N GLY A 5 -4.04 6.30 3.90
CA GLY A 5 -4.27 7.40 4.84
C GLY A 5 -4.76 8.65 4.11
N SER A 6 -5.47 9.53 4.82
CA SER A 6 -5.94 10.81 4.27
C SER A 6 -4.80 11.75 3.85
N ASP A 7 -3.58 11.48 4.31
CA ASP A 7 -2.34 12.18 3.96
C ASP A 7 -1.59 11.51 2.78
N ASN A 8 -2.25 10.60 2.05
CA ASN A 8 -1.67 9.78 0.98
C ASN A 8 -0.55 8.84 1.40
N LYS A 9 -0.34 8.59 2.71
CA LYS A 9 0.66 7.63 3.17
C LYS A 9 0.08 6.24 3.33
N LEU A 10 0.96 5.25 3.16
CA LEU A 10 0.63 3.87 3.48
C LEU A 10 0.45 3.75 5.01
N VAL A 11 -0.78 3.45 5.43
CA VAL A 11 -1.12 3.17 6.82
C VAL A 11 -1.43 1.70 7.03
N GLY A 12 -1.53 1.27 8.30
CA GLY A 12 -1.61 -0.12 8.74
C GLY A 12 -2.29 -1.13 7.80
N TYR A 13 -1.74 -2.34 7.78
CA TYR A 13 -2.30 -3.47 7.06
C TYR A 13 -2.08 -4.75 7.85
N ALA A 14 -3.16 -5.50 8.07
CA ALA A 14 -3.13 -6.74 8.86
C ALA A 14 -2.13 -7.79 8.32
N GLY A 15 -1.83 -7.75 7.01
CA GLY A 15 -0.84 -8.63 6.38
C GLY A 15 0.61 -8.11 6.39
N GLY A 16 0.90 -7.03 7.14
CA GLY A 16 2.22 -6.40 7.20
C GLY A 16 2.44 -5.33 6.11
N MET A 17 3.21 -4.28 6.43
CA MET A 17 3.40 -3.15 5.51
C MET A 17 4.12 -3.54 4.21
N GLU A 18 5.09 -4.45 4.28
CA GLU A 18 5.83 -4.95 3.12
C GLU A 18 4.90 -5.60 2.09
N ARG A 19 3.97 -6.45 2.56
CA ARG A 19 3.00 -7.12 1.68
C ARG A 19 2.03 -6.12 1.05
N LYS A 20 1.62 -5.09 1.79
CA LYS A 20 0.79 -4.00 1.27
C LYS A 20 1.50 -3.27 0.15
N GLU A 21 2.76 -2.90 0.35
CA GLU A 21 3.55 -2.20 -0.66
C GLU A 21 3.78 -3.07 -1.91
N TRP A 22 4.13 -4.35 -1.72
CA TRP A 22 4.31 -5.30 -2.83
C TRP A 22 3.05 -5.41 -3.68
N LEU A 23 1.88 -5.59 -3.06
CA LEU A 23 0.59 -5.69 -3.78
C LEU A 23 0.28 -4.41 -4.56
N LEU A 24 0.53 -3.23 -3.96
CA LEU A 24 0.29 -1.95 -4.63
C LEU A 24 1.23 -1.74 -5.83
N LYS A 25 2.51 -2.09 -5.70
CA LYS A 25 3.47 -2.05 -6.82
C LYS A 25 3.10 -3.04 -7.92
N HIS A 26 2.76 -4.28 -7.54
CA HIS A 26 2.41 -5.34 -8.49
C HIS A 26 1.17 -5.00 -9.33
N GLU A 27 0.21 -4.30 -8.73
CA GLU A 27 -1.01 -3.83 -9.41
C GLU A 27 -0.81 -2.52 -10.21
N GLY A 28 0.39 -1.92 -10.18
CA GLY A 28 0.65 -0.61 -10.79
C GLY A 28 -0.02 0.56 -10.06
N ALA A 29 -0.51 0.36 -8.84
CA ALA A 29 -1.13 1.40 -8.02
C ALA A 29 -0.09 2.28 -7.29
N LEU A 30 1.15 1.80 -7.18
CA LEU A 30 2.30 2.57 -6.72
C LEU A 30 3.26 2.72 -7.91
N LEU A 31 3.32 3.90 -8.51
CA LEU A 31 4.34 4.25 -9.50
C LEU A 31 5.58 4.76 -8.74
N LEU A 32 6.76 4.26 -9.10
CA LEU A 32 8.05 4.76 -8.61
C LEU A 32 8.35 6.13 -9.22
#